data_AF-A0A392NW95-F1
#
_entry.id   AF-A0A392NW95-F1
#
_cell.length_a   1.000
_cell.length_b   1.000
_cell.length_c   1.000
_cell.angle_alpha   90.00
_cell.angle_beta   90.00
_cell.angle_gamma   90.00
#
_symmetry.space_group_name_H-M   'P 1'
#
loop_
_entity.id
_entity.type
_entity.pdbx_description
1 polymer ?
#
loop_
_entity_poly.entity_id
_entity_poly.type
_entity_poly.pdbx_seq_one_letter_code
_entity_poly.pdbx_strand_id
1 'polypeptide(L)' 'VEGTPERPRLSIFRSNKHLFVQVIDDTKMHTLASASTMQKAIAEELNYTASPTI' A
#
# COMPACT_ATOMS: atom_id res chain seq x y z
N VAL A 1 -4.06 -13.92 8.44
CA VAL A 1 -2.88 -14.06 7.54
C VAL A 1 -1.73 -13.41 8.25
N GLU A 2 -0.69 -14.18 8.53
CA GLU A 2 0.56 -13.74 9.15
C GLU A 2 1.65 -13.71 8.07
N GLY A 3 2.44 -12.64 8.04
CA GLY A 3 3.56 -12.45 7.12
C GLY A 3 4.86 -12.94 7.72
N THR A 4 5.50 -13.89 7.04
CA THR A 4 6.85 -14.36 7.39
C THR A 4 7.90 -13.58 6.59
N PRO A 5 9.19 -13.61 6.97
CA PRO A 5 10.24 -12.94 6.19
C PRO A 5 10.34 -13.44 4.73
N GLU A 6 10.00 -14.70 4.47
CA GLU A 6 9.94 -15.28 3.12
C GLU A 6 8.66 -14.89 2.37
N ARG A 7 7.57 -14.64 3.11
CA ARG A 7 6.27 -14.23 2.56
C ARG A 7 5.68 -13.10 3.42
N PRO A 8 6.18 -11.86 3.27
CA PRO A 8 5.72 -10.75 4.06
C PRO A 8 4.25 -10.43 3.75
N ARG A 9 3.54 -9.92 4.76
CA ARG A 9 2.13 -9.60 4.67
C ARG A 9 1.95 -8.28 3.93
N LEU A 10 1.14 -8.30 2.88
CA LEU A 10 0.71 -7.09 2.18
C LEU A 10 -0.58 -6.57 2.82
N SER A 11 -0.52 -5.39 3.43
CA SER A 11 -1.67 -4.67 3.97
C SER A 11 -2.08 -3.57 3.00
N ILE A 12 -3.30 -3.65 2.45
CA ILE A 12 -3.85 -2.67 1.52
C ILE A 12 -5.01 -1.94 2.20
N PHE A 13 -4.91 -0.63 2.27
CA PHE A 13 -5.99 0.25 2.72
C PHE A 13 -6.40 1.17 1.58
N ARG A 14 -7.64 1.03 1.11
CA ARG A 14 -8.21 1.84 0.03
C ARG A 14 -9.26 2.80 0.59
N SER A 15 -9.07 4.09 0.37
CA SER A 15 -10.06 5.13 0.62
C SER A 15 -10.75 5.56 -0.69
N ASN A 16 -11.70 6.50 -0.62
CA ASN A 16 -12.41 7.01 -1.80
C ASN A 16 -11.49 7.69 -2.84
N LYS A 17 -10.33 8.21 -2.42
CA LYS A 17 -9.42 8.99 -3.28
C LYS A 17 -7.98 8.50 -3.31
N HIS A 18 -7.57 7.75 -2.28
CA HIS A 18 -6.18 7.36 -2.09
C HIS A 18 -6.06 5.88 -1.72
N LEU A 19 -4.96 5.28 -2.15
CA LEU A 19 -4.58 3.92 -1.82
C LEU A 19 -3.29 3.96 -1.01
N PHE A 20 -3.27 3.19 0.08
CA PHE A 20 -2.14 3.01 0.96
C PHE A 20 -1.81 1.53 1.01
N VAL A 21 -0.53 1.19 0.84
CA VAL A 21 -0.05 -0.18 0.82
C VAL A 21 1.18 -0.28 1.70
N GLN A 22 1.23 -1.32 2.53
CA GLN A 22 2.35 -1.60 3.42
C GLN A 22 2.74 -3.07 3.30
N VAL A 23 4.04 -3.33 3.24
CA VAL A 23 4.63 -4.66 3.29
C VAL A 23 5.20 -4.84 4.69
N ILE A 24 4.62 -5.76 5.45
CA ILE A 24 4.91 -5.95 6.88
C ILE A 24 5.45 -7.36 7.09
N ASP A 25 6.57 -7.47 7.80
CA ASP A 25 7.04 -8.72 8.39
C ASP A 25 6.51 -8.79 9.82
N ASP A 26 5.58 -9.71 10.07
CA ASP A 26 4.90 -9.83 11.36
C ASP A 26 5.81 -10.47 12.42
N THR A 27 6.85 -11.22 12.01
CA THR A 27 7.79 -11.87 12.93
C THR A 27 8.69 -10.85 13.65
N LYS A 28 9.08 -9.79 12.94
CA LYS A 28 9.89 -8.69 13.47
C LYS A 28 9.07 -7.44 13.77
N MET A 29 7.75 -7.49 13.52
CA MET A 29 6.85 -6.34 13.53
C MET A 29 7.43 -5.14 12.78
N HIS A 30 8.04 -5.40 11.62
CA HIS A 30 8.78 -4.40 10.86
C HIS A 30 8.13 -4.16 9.51
N THR A 31 7.93 -2.89 9.15
CA THR A 31 7.43 -2.52 7.82
C THR A 31 8.62 -2.42 6.88
N LEU A 32 8.69 -3.33 5.91
CA LEU A 32 9.76 -3.40 4.92
C LEU A 32 9.63 -2.30 3.87
N ALA A 33 8.41 -2.01 3.45
CA ALA A 33 8.11 -0.99 2.46
C ALA A 33 6.73 -0.40 2.67
N SER A 34 6.57 0.88 2.35
CA SER A 34 5.26 1.55 2.32
C SER A 34 5.14 2.42 1.09
N ALA A 35 4.00 2.32 0.42
CA ALA A 35 3.69 3.10 -0.77
C ALA A 35 2.29 3.69 -0.59
N SER A 36 2.13 4.96 -0.97
CA SER A 36 0.83 5.60 -1.02
C SER A 36 0.73 6.56 -2.17
N THR A 37 -0.48 6.75 -2.68
CA THR A 37 -0.74 7.69 -3.77
C THR A 37 -0.63 9.16 -3.36
N MET A 38 -0.34 9.43 -2.08
CA MET A 38 0.01 10.77 -1.60
C MET A 38 1.52 11.05 -1.65
N GLN A 39 2.35 10.03 -1.90
CA GLN A 39 3.78 10.22 -2.09
C GLN A 39 4.02 10.95 -3.42
N LYS A 40 4.90 11.97 -3.40
CA LYS A 40 5.16 12.85 -4.55
C LYS A 40 5.42 12.08 -5.85
N ALA A 41 6.18 10.99 -5.78
CA ALA A 41 6.53 10.15 -6.93
C ALA A 41 5.30 9.54 -7.64
N ILE A 42 4.22 9.26 -6.91
CA ILE A 42 3.01 8.61 -7.45
C ILE A 42 1.91 9.66 -7.68
N ALA A 43 1.88 10.71 -6.86
CA ALA A 43 0.92 11.80 -6.96
C ALA A 43 1.10 12.63 -8.24
N GLU A 44 2.32 12.76 -8.77
CA GLU A 44 2.56 13.44 -10.06
C GLU A 44 2.02 12.64 -11.25
N GLU A 45 1.93 11.32 -11.14
CA GLU A 45 1.52 10.44 -12.25
C GLU A 45 0.01 10.11 -12.21
N LEU A 46 -0.64 10.18 -11.04
CA LEU A 46 -2.03 9.75 -10.85
C LEU A 46 -2.84 10.69 -9.95
N ASN A 47 -3.84 11.37 -10.53
CA ASN A 47 -4.77 12.25 -9.80
C ASN A 47 -5.93 11.50 -9.11
N TYR A 48 -6.27 10.29 -9.54
CA TYR A 48 -7.38 9.50 -9.00
C TYR A 48 -7.05 8.00 -9.03
N THR A 49 -7.18 7.31 -7.89
CA THR A 49 -6.89 5.87 -7.77
C THR A 49 -8.10 4.97 -8.03
N ALA A 50 -9.28 5.57 -8.16
CA ALA A 50 -10.51 4.88 -8.52
C ALA A 50 -10.89 5.31 -9.93
N SER A 51 -10.79 4.37 -10.89
CA SER A 51 -11.44 4.53 -12.18
C SER A 51 -12.94 4.76 -11.93
N PRO A 52 -13.62 5.67 -12.67
CA PRO A 52 -15.07 5.64 -12.67
C PRO A 52 -15.47 4.26 -13.18
N THR A 53 -16.20 3.50 -12.36
CA THR A 53 -16.85 2.29 -12.82
C THR A 53 -17.90 2.73 -13.83
N ILE A 54 -17.61 2.47 -15.11
CA ILE A 54 -18.58 2.55 -16.21
C ILE A 54 -19.68 1.52 -16.04
#